data_AF-A0A3D1G4W7-F1
#
_entry.id   AF-A0A3D1G4W7-F1
#
_cell.length_a   1.000
_cell.length_b   1.000
_cell.length_c   1.000
_cell.angle_alpha   90.00
_cell.angle_beta   90.00
_cell.angle_gamma   90.00
#
_symmetry.space_group_name_H-M   'P 1'
#
loop_
_entity.id
_entity.type
_entity.pdbx_description
1 polymer ?
#
loop_
_entity_poly.entity_id
_entity_poly.type
_entity_poly.pdbx_seq_one_letter_code
_entity_poly.pdbx_strand_id
1 'polypeptide(L)'
;PHHDIYSIEDLAQLIYDLKQINPDARVCVKLVASTGIGTIAAGVAKAKADTILISGHSGGTGASPQSSIKHAGLPWEMGLSEVHQVLSMNDLRDKVVLRTDGGIKTGRDIVIAAMLGADEYGIGTASLIAMGCIMVRQCHSNTCPVGVCTQREDLRDKFTGTPEKVVQLFTHLADEVREILASLGVSSLSDVVGRTDMLAQVSRGNAALDDLDLNPILVRADNNARHGSSFTGRNEVPDTLDALMVKDAHAALERGQRMQLSYNVENTQRAIGTRLSSHITRRFGMTGLKEETISVRLRGSAGQSLGAFAVQGLKLEVIGDANDYVGKGLSGGLISIRKLSISPLVPNENTIIGNTVLYGATAGSLYAAGQVGERFAVRNSGATAVIEGCGSNGCEYMTGGRVVILGEVGNNFGAGMTGGMAFIYDEKGSFEDRTNPETLELFRVETEYWANELKTLLEKHVALTKSAIAARILSDWERSLPHFWHVVPSEVLDILPHGVKADDNQAETA
;
A
#
# COMPACT_ATOMS: atom_id res chain seq x y z
N PRO A 1 -2.15 9.02 4.85
CA PRO A 1 -1.75 8.98 3.42
C PRO A 1 -1.21 7.59 3.09
N HIS A 2 -0.96 7.27 1.80
CA HIS A 2 -0.03 6.19 1.48
C HIS A 2 1.37 6.66 1.85
N HIS A 3 2.05 5.97 2.79
CA HIS A 3 3.35 6.43 3.31
C HIS A 3 4.53 6.20 2.34
N ASP A 4 4.24 5.57 1.20
CA ASP A 4 5.11 5.34 0.05
C ASP A 4 4.68 6.16 -1.18
N ILE A 5 3.86 7.20 -0.98
CA ILE A 5 3.43 8.14 -2.02
C ILE A 5 3.37 9.55 -1.42
N TYR A 6 4.49 10.28 -1.45
CA TYR A 6 4.55 11.70 -1.07
C TYR A 6 4.67 12.64 -2.27
N SER A 7 4.99 12.09 -3.44
CA SER A 7 5.08 12.83 -4.69
C SER A 7 4.68 11.97 -5.89
N ILE A 8 4.74 12.55 -7.10
CA ILE A 8 4.37 11.83 -8.33
C ILE A 8 5.39 10.76 -8.71
N GLU A 9 6.66 10.97 -8.40
CA GLU A 9 7.73 9.99 -8.57
C GLU A 9 7.58 8.79 -7.63
N ASP A 10 7.09 9.00 -6.41
CA ASP A 10 6.76 7.90 -5.50
C ASP A 10 5.57 7.08 -6.03
N LEU A 11 4.54 7.74 -6.57
CA LEU A 11 3.45 7.03 -7.22
C LEU A 11 3.96 6.19 -8.41
N ALA A 12 4.88 6.74 -9.21
CA ALA A 12 5.53 5.99 -10.28
C ALA A 12 6.34 4.79 -9.75
N GLN A 13 6.99 4.93 -8.59
CA GLN A 13 7.65 3.82 -7.92
C GLN A 13 6.67 2.74 -7.48
N LEU A 14 5.53 3.10 -6.86
CA LEU A 14 4.53 2.10 -6.49
C LEU A 14 3.93 1.40 -7.72
N ILE A 15 3.61 2.13 -8.78
CA ILE A 15 3.13 1.53 -10.04
C ILE A 15 4.18 0.56 -10.59
N TYR A 16 5.46 0.92 -10.53
CA TYR A 16 6.57 0.04 -10.91
C TYR A 16 6.59 -1.23 -10.04
N ASP A 17 6.55 -1.11 -8.71
CA ASP A 17 6.54 -2.23 -7.77
C ASP A 17 5.39 -3.21 -8.04
N LEU A 18 4.17 -2.68 -8.25
CA LEU A 18 2.97 -3.46 -8.54
C LEU A 18 3.12 -4.25 -9.85
N LYS A 19 3.70 -3.63 -10.89
CA LYS A 19 3.94 -4.29 -12.18
C LYS A 19 5.12 -5.26 -12.14
N GLN A 20 6.05 -5.11 -11.19
CA GLN A 20 7.12 -6.08 -10.92
C GLN A 20 6.59 -7.32 -10.20
N ILE A 21 5.75 -7.16 -9.17
CA ILE A 21 5.17 -8.32 -8.47
C ILE A 21 4.08 -9.01 -9.29
N ASN A 22 3.38 -8.30 -10.17
CA ASN A 22 2.38 -8.88 -11.05
C ASN A 22 2.59 -8.43 -12.51
N PRO A 23 3.18 -9.28 -13.38
CA PRO A 23 3.38 -8.96 -14.79
C PRO A 23 2.08 -8.87 -15.61
N ASP A 24 0.99 -9.43 -15.12
CA ASP A 24 -0.24 -9.56 -15.90
C ASP A 24 -1.26 -8.46 -15.56
N ALA A 25 -1.12 -7.83 -14.39
CA ALA A 25 -2.09 -6.87 -13.89
C ALA A 25 -1.95 -5.50 -14.54
N ARG A 26 -3.11 -4.86 -14.73
CA ARG A 26 -3.23 -3.42 -14.96
C ARG A 26 -3.27 -2.68 -13.62
N VAL A 27 -2.69 -1.48 -13.57
CA VAL A 27 -2.70 -0.61 -12.40
C VAL A 27 -3.66 0.54 -12.60
N CYS A 28 -4.62 0.67 -11.68
CA CYS A 28 -5.60 1.74 -11.65
C CYS A 28 -5.27 2.71 -10.51
N VAL A 29 -5.23 4.01 -10.81
CA VAL A 29 -5.13 5.06 -9.80
C VAL A 29 -6.50 5.69 -9.61
N LYS A 30 -7.05 5.56 -8.40
CA LYS A 30 -8.33 6.17 -8.01
C LYS A 30 -8.09 7.59 -7.48
N LEU A 31 -8.65 8.57 -8.17
CA LEU A 31 -8.64 9.99 -7.81
C LEU A 31 -10.08 10.45 -7.52
N VAL A 32 -10.22 11.49 -6.71
CA VAL A 32 -11.51 12.15 -6.45
C VAL A 32 -11.54 13.46 -7.21
N ALA A 33 -12.63 13.73 -7.93
CA ALA A 33 -12.81 14.95 -8.70
C ALA A 33 -12.58 16.19 -7.83
N SER A 34 -11.69 17.05 -8.29
CA SER A 34 -11.36 18.36 -7.71
C SER A 34 -10.75 19.22 -8.81
N THR A 35 -10.80 20.54 -8.68
CA THR A 35 -10.10 21.43 -9.62
C THR A 35 -8.60 21.13 -9.64
N GLY A 36 -8.00 21.07 -10.83
CA GLY A 36 -6.58 20.76 -11.03
C GLY A 36 -6.26 19.27 -11.14
N ILE A 37 -7.28 18.41 -11.09
CA ILE A 37 -7.14 16.95 -11.26
C ILE A 37 -6.60 16.58 -12.64
N GLY A 38 -6.85 17.38 -13.68
CA GLY A 38 -6.33 17.14 -15.02
C GLY A 38 -4.80 17.12 -15.06
N THR A 39 -4.15 18.06 -14.37
CA THR A 39 -2.69 18.12 -14.23
C THR A 39 -2.15 16.89 -13.50
N ILE A 40 -2.82 16.48 -12.42
CA ILE A 40 -2.45 15.27 -11.66
C ILE A 40 -2.58 14.03 -12.56
N ALA A 41 -3.67 13.91 -13.31
CA ALA A 41 -3.92 12.80 -14.21
C ALA A 41 -2.84 12.69 -15.32
N ALA A 42 -2.35 13.82 -15.83
CA ALA A 42 -1.21 13.82 -16.75
C ALA A 42 0.06 13.24 -16.11
N GLY A 43 0.34 13.58 -14.85
CA GLY A 43 1.40 12.96 -14.06
C GLY A 43 1.20 11.45 -13.89
N VAL A 44 -0.03 11.03 -13.54
CA VAL A 44 -0.41 9.62 -13.35
C VAL A 44 -0.22 8.81 -14.63
N ALA A 45 -0.61 9.35 -15.78
CA ALA A 45 -0.39 8.71 -17.08
C ALA A 45 1.11 8.58 -17.39
N LYS A 46 1.91 9.62 -17.14
CA LYS A 46 3.38 9.57 -17.29
C LYS A 46 4.05 8.57 -16.34
N ALA A 47 3.47 8.38 -15.16
CA ALA A 47 3.87 7.37 -14.17
C ALA A 47 3.50 5.93 -14.55
N LYS A 48 2.98 5.69 -15.77
CA LYS A 48 2.65 4.38 -16.35
C LYS A 48 1.43 3.69 -15.71
N ALA A 49 0.49 4.44 -15.13
CA ALA A 49 -0.82 3.87 -14.80
C ALA A 49 -1.55 3.40 -16.08
N ASP A 50 -2.40 2.39 -15.97
CA ASP A 50 -3.17 1.85 -17.11
C ASP A 50 -4.61 2.38 -17.11
N THR A 51 -5.10 2.77 -15.94
CA THR A 51 -6.44 3.27 -15.72
C THR A 51 -6.40 4.42 -14.73
N ILE A 52 -7.17 5.47 -15.00
CA ILE A 52 -7.41 6.56 -14.06
C ILE A 52 -8.91 6.56 -13.76
N LEU A 53 -9.26 6.34 -12.49
CA LEU A 53 -10.63 6.41 -12.02
C LEU A 53 -10.89 7.78 -11.41
N ILE A 54 -11.88 8.50 -11.93
CA ILE A 54 -12.36 9.77 -11.40
C ILE A 54 -13.64 9.54 -10.61
N SER A 55 -13.57 9.70 -9.29
CA SER A 55 -14.71 9.57 -8.40
C SER A 55 -15.35 10.92 -8.11
N GLY A 56 -16.66 11.03 -8.31
CA GLY A 56 -17.43 12.20 -7.90
C GLY A 56 -17.61 12.29 -6.38
N HIS A 57 -17.91 13.49 -5.88
CA HIS A 57 -18.17 13.77 -4.47
C HIS A 57 -19.32 12.93 -3.88
N SER A 58 -20.21 12.41 -4.73
CA SER A 58 -21.44 11.72 -4.36
C SER A 58 -21.26 10.21 -4.13
N GLY A 59 -20.01 9.74 -4.09
CA GLY A 59 -19.65 8.36 -3.77
C GLY A 59 -20.20 7.89 -2.42
N GLY A 60 -20.54 6.60 -2.33
CA GLY A 60 -20.96 5.97 -1.08
C GLY A 60 -19.78 5.67 -0.15
N THR A 61 -20.04 5.60 1.15
CA THR A 61 -19.07 5.16 2.17
C THR A 61 -19.76 4.40 3.29
N GLY A 62 -19.07 3.42 3.87
CA GLY A 62 -19.55 2.69 5.06
C GLY A 62 -19.43 3.53 6.34
N ALA A 63 -18.39 4.36 6.44
CA ALA A 63 -18.13 5.25 7.56
C ALA A 63 -17.28 6.44 7.11
N SER A 64 -17.73 7.66 7.41
CA SER A 64 -16.98 8.89 7.14
C SER A 64 -17.59 10.05 7.94
N PRO A 65 -16.81 11.07 8.33
CA PRO A 65 -17.34 12.30 8.89
C PRO A 65 -18.38 12.94 7.96
N GLN A 66 -19.47 13.46 8.53
CA GLN A 66 -20.51 14.15 7.75
C GLN A 66 -19.96 15.38 7.02
N SER A 67 -18.99 16.07 7.61
CA SER A 67 -18.32 17.21 6.98
C SER A 67 -17.66 16.80 5.65
N SER A 68 -16.95 15.68 5.61
CA SER A 68 -16.35 15.15 4.39
C SER A 68 -17.40 14.77 3.34
N ILE A 69 -18.47 14.08 3.76
CA ILE A 69 -19.56 13.67 2.85
C ILE A 69 -20.25 14.88 2.21
N LYS A 70 -20.37 16.00 2.93
CA LYS A 70 -21.11 17.17 2.48
C LYS A 70 -20.26 18.25 1.81
N HIS A 71 -18.96 18.29 2.09
CA HIS A 71 -18.13 19.44 1.75
C HIS A 71 -16.79 19.09 1.08
N ALA A 72 -16.47 17.81 0.86
CA ALA A 72 -15.24 17.42 0.17
C ALA A 72 -15.53 16.77 -1.21
N GLY A 73 -14.75 17.17 -2.22
CA GLY A 73 -14.86 16.68 -3.60
C GLY A 73 -15.81 17.52 -4.47
N LEU A 74 -15.72 17.30 -5.79
CA LEU A 74 -16.55 17.93 -6.81
C LEU A 74 -17.36 16.90 -7.62
N PRO A 75 -18.35 17.33 -8.44
CA PRO A 75 -19.05 16.44 -9.35
C PRO A 75 -18.09 15.75 -10.32
N TRP A 76 -18.37 14.49 -10.66
CA TRP A 76 -17.50 13.74 -11.56
C TRP A 76 -17.53 14.32 -12.97
N GLU A 77 -18.60 14.99 -13.38
CA GLU A 77 -18.74 15.65 -14.67
C GLU A 77 -17.61 16.65 -14.90
N MET A 78 -17.30 17.46 -13.89
CA MET A 78 -16.22 18.45 -13.95
C MET A 78 -14.84 17.80 -13.97
N GLY A 79 -14.59 16.85 -13.05
CA GLY A 79 -13.28 16.21 -12.96
C GLY A 79 -12.98 15.32 -14.16
N LEU A 80 -13.98 14.59 -14.67
CA LEU A 80 -13.85 13.70 -15.82
C LEU A 80 -13.55 14.49 -17.09
N SER A 81 -14.30 15.57 -17.35
CA SER A 81 -14.06 16.42 -18.52
C SER A 81 -12.69 17.08 -18.45
N GLU A 82 -12.29 17.60 -17.29
CA GLU A 82 -10.97 18.21 -17.09
C GLU A 82 -9.85 17.21 -17.40
N VAL A 83 -9.94 15.98 -16.88
CA VAL A 83 -8.96 14.91 -17.15
C VAL A 83 -8.95 14.53 -18.62
N HIS A 84 -10.13 14.34 -19.23
CA HIS A 84 -10.23 14.02 -20.65
C HIS A 84 -9.58 15.09 -21.53
N GLN A 85 -9.88 16.36 -21.27
CA GLN A 85 -9.34 17.51 -21.99
C GLN A 85 -7.82 17.62 -21.81
N VAL A 86 -7.32 17.61 -20.57
CA VAL A 86 -5.88 17.78 -20.29
C VAL A 86 -5.06 16.63 -20.85
N LEU A 87 -5.51 15.38 -20.71
CA LEU A 87 -4.81 14.24 -21.30
C LEU A 87 -4.79 14.31 -22.83
N SER A 88 -5.86 14.81 -23.44
CA SER A 88 -5.93 14.98 -24.91
C SER A 88 -4.98 16.08 -25.38
N MET A 89 -4.93 17.22 -24.70
CA MET A 89 -3.99 18.32 -25.01
C MET A 89 -2.51 17.94 -24.87
N ASN A 90 -2.20 16.84 -24.16
CA ASN A 90 -0.84 16.38 -23.89
C ASN A 90 -0.45 15.09 -24.63
N ASP A 91 -1.28 14.58 -25.55
CA ASP A 91 -1.06 13.30 -26.24
C ASP A 91 -0.84 12.12 -25.26
N LEU A 92 -1.68 12.09 -24.21
CA LEU A 92 -1.69 11.05 -23.17
C LEU A 92 -3.01 10.28 -23.08
N ARG A 93 -4.09 10.79 -23.71
CA ARG A 93 -5.44 10.21 -23.58
C ARG A 93 -5.54 8.77 -24.07
N ASP A 94 -4.75 8.40 -25.07
CA ASP A 94 -4.70 7.05 -25.65
C ASP A 94 -3.85 6.05 -24.83
N LYS A 95 -3.14 6.52 -23.81
CA LYS A 95 -2.27 5.69 -22.95
C LYS A 95 -2.99 5.14 -21.72
N VAL A 96 -4.18 5.64 -21.41
CA VAL A 96 -4.94 5.27 -20.22
C VAL A 96 -6.39 5.03 -20.57
N VAL A 97 -7.02 4.17 -19.79
CA VAL A 97 -8.49 4.04 -19.74
C VAL A 97 -9.01 4.97 -18.67
N LEU A 98 -10.02 5.78 -18.99
CA LEU A 98 -10.70 6.62 -18.02
C LEU A 98 -11.91 5.89 -17.47
N ARG A 99 -11.96 5.74 -16.15
CA ARG A 99 -13.12 5.18 -15.44
C ARG A 99 -13.77 6.30 -14.63
N THR A 100 -15.08 6.26 -14.45
CA THR A 100 -15.77 7.19 -13.55
C THR A 100 -16.74 6.46 -12.62
N ASP A 101 -16.90 6.97 -11.41
CA ASP A 101 -17.95 6.57 -10.47
C ASP A 101 -18.48 7.79 -9.71
N GLY A 102 -19.58 7.62 -8.96
CA GLY A 102 -20.17 8.71 -8.16
C GLY A 102 -21.65 8.90 -8.45
N GLY A 103 -22.47 7.98 -7.94
CA GLY A 103 -23.92 8.10 -8.05
C GLY A 103 -24.52 7.77 -9.42
N ILE A 104 -23.78 7.09 -10.30
CA ILE A 104 -24.29 6.51 -11.55
C ILE A 104 -25.37 5.47 -11.23
N LYS A 105 -26.57 5.65 -11.77
CA LYS A 105 -27.74 4.79 -11.49
C LYS A 105 -28.52 4.40 -12.74
N THR A 106 -28.32 5.08 -13.87
CA THR A 106 -29.14 4.93 -15.08
C THR A 106 -28.27 4.74 -16.32
N GLY A 107 -28.86 4.20 -17.39
CA GLY A 107 -28.22 4.14 -18.70
C GLY A 107 -27.89 5.53 -19.24
N ARG A 108 -28.73 6.54 -18.98
CA ARG A 108 -28.42 7.94 -19.32
C ARG A 108 -27.15 8.46 -18.64
N ASP A 109 -26.96 8.17 -17.35
CA ASP A 109 -25.74 8.58 -16.62
C ASP A 109 -24.49 8.01 -17.29
N ILE A 110 -24.56 6.74 -17.72
CA ILE A 110 -23.47 6.05 -18.43
C ILE A 110 -23.19 6.73 -19.77
N VAL A 111 -24.22 7.03 -20.57
CA VAL A 111 -24.04 7.67 -21.88
C VAL A 111 -23.46 9.09 -21.73
N ILE A 112 -23.91 9.87 -20.74
CA ILE A 112 -23.33 11.19 -20.47
C ILE A 112 -21.86 11.05 -20.03
N ALA A 113 -21.55 10.12 -19.13
CA ALA A 113 -20.17 9.85 -18.73
C ALA A 113 -19.30 9.46 -19.94
N ALA A 114 -19.83 8.65 -20.86
CA ALA A 114 -19.14 8.30 -22.10
C ALA A 114 -18.83 9.57 -22.92
N MET A 115 -19.84 10.39 -23.18
CA MET A 115 -19.70 11.64 -23.94
C MET A 115 -18.73 12.64 -23.30
N LEU A 116 -18.63 12.66 -21.97
CA LEU A 116 -17.63 13.45 -21.23
C LEU A 116 -16.22 12.82 -21.20
N GLY A 117 -16.07 11.60 -21.74
CA GLY A 117 -14.78 10.99 -22.04
C GLY A 117 -14.43 9.73 -21.26
N ALA A 118 -15.34 9.16 -20.46
CA ALA A 118 -15.11 7.88 -19.77
C ALA A 118 -15.20 6.69 -20.72
N ASP A 119 -14.32 5.71 -20.50
CA ASP A 119 -14.31 4.41 -21.18
C ASP A 119 -15.02 3.33 -20.32
N GLU A 120 -15.02 3.48 -18.99
CA GLU A 120 -15.56 2.50 -18.03
C GLU A 120 -16.36 3.18 -16.88
N TYR A 121 -17.30 2.45 -16.27
CA TYR A 121 -18.29 3.01 -15.34
C TYR A 121 -18.41 2.17 -14.06
N GLY A 122 -18.21 2.80 -12.89
CA GLY A 122 -18.30 2.17 -11.58
C GLY A 122 -19.66 2.36 -10.92
N ILE A 123 -20.30 1.26 -10.53
CA ILE A 123 -21.64 1.26 -9.93
C ILE A 123 -21.60 0.52 -8.58
N GLY A 124 -21.50 1.30 -7.50
CA GLY A 124 -21.47 0.78 -6.12
C GLY A 124 -22.85 0.73 -5.47
N THR A 125 -23.38 1.89 -5.07
CA THR A 125 -24.62 1.99 -4.28
C THR A 125 -25.84 1.34 -4.95
N ALA A 126 -26.02 1.50 -6.27
CA ALA A 126 -27.15 0.86 -6.95
C ALA A 126 -27.04 -0.67 -6.90
N SER A 127 -25.82 -1.22 -7.00
CA SER A 127 -25.56 -2.65 -6.82
C SER A 127 -25.86 -3.10 -5.39
N LEU A 128 -25.51 -2.30 -4.37
CA LEU A 128 -25.91 -2.57 -2.99
C LEU A 128 -27.43 -2.57 -2.79
N ILE A 129 -28.15 -1.65 -3.46
CA ILE A 129 -29.62 -1.59 -3.44
C ILE A 129 -30.23 -2.82 -4.11
N ALA A 130 -29.71 -3.25 -5.27
CA ALA A 130 -30.12 -4.48 -5.92
C ALA A 130 -29.91 -5.71 -5.02
N MET A 131 -28.88 -5.70 -4.17
CA MET A 131 -28.65 -6.73 -3.16
C MET A 131 -29.53 -6.58 -1.90
N GLY A 132 -30.34 -5.54 -1.78
CA GLY A 132 -31.31 -5.37 -0.69
C GLY A 132 -31.05 -4.18 0.24
N CYS A 133 -30.06 -3.32 -0.03
CA CYS A 133 -29.88 -2.09 0.74
C CYS A 133 -31.12 -1.20 0.63
N ILE A 134 -31.68 -0.83 1.78
CA ILE A 134 -32.86 0.05 1.89
C ILE A 134 -32.49 1.49 2.26
N MET A 135 -31.22 1.87 2.10
CA MET A 135 -30.72 3.25 2.29
C MET A 135 -30.95 3.86 3.70
N VAL A 136 -30.94 3.04 4.76
CA VAL A 136 -31.12 3.50 6.15
C VAL A 136 -29.90 4.22 6.76
N ARG A 137 -28.73 4.18 6.10
CA ARG A 137 -27.50 4.92 6.47
C ARG A 137 -26.88 4.58 7.84
N GLN A 138 -27.03 3.33 8.28
CA GLN A 138 -26.46 2.80 9.54
C GLN A 138 -25.26 1.87 9.32
N CYS A 139 -24.56 2.01 8.19
CA CYS A 139 -23.45 1.11 7.82
C CYS A 139 -22.32 1.11 8.85
N HIS A 140 -21.99 2.29 9.41
CA HIS A 140 -20.97 2.48 10.44
C HIS A 140 -21.36 1.92 11.81
N SER A 141 -22.64 1.68 12.05
CA SER A 141 -23.17 1.27 13.36
C SER A 141 -23.15 -0.24 13.57
N ASN A 142 -22.69 -1.01 12.57
CA ASN A 142 -22.74 -2.47 12.56
C ASN A 142 -24.17 -3.05 12.72
N THR A 143 -25.22 -2.24 12.48
CA THR A 143 -26.64 -2.59 12.73
C THR A 143 -27.48 -2.63 11.46
N CYS A 144 -26.89 -2.97 10.31
CA CYS A 144 -27.61 -3.04 9.04
C CYS A 144 -28.81 -4.01 9.12
N PRO A 145 -30.06 -3.54 8.91
CA PRO A 145 -31.26 -4.36 9.14
C PRO A 145 -31.45 -5.48 8.12
N VAL A 146 -30.70 -5.43 7.02
CA VAL A 146 -30.82 -6.31 5.84
C VAL A 146 -29.54 -7.08 5.56
N GLY A 147 -28.60 -7.12 6.51
CA GLY A 147 -27.39 -7.94 6.41
C GLY A 147 -26.36 -7.49 5.36
N VAL A 148 -26.46 -6.28 4.80
CA VAL A 148 -25.54 -5.79 3.76
C VAL A 148 -24.22 -5.28 4.33
N CYS A 149 -24.26 -4.36 5.31
CA CYS A 149 -23.07 -3.75 5.91
C CYS A 149 -23.03 -3.99 7.42
N THR A 150 -22.76 -5.23 7.83
CA THR A 150 -22.66 -5.64 9.24
C THR A 150 -21.82 -6.91 9.36
N GLN A 151 -21.07 -7.03 10.45
CA GLN A 151 -20.33 -8.23 10.84
C GLN A 151 -21.10 -9.08 11.86
N ARG A 152 -22.23 -8.60 12.37
CA ARG A 152 -23.09 -9.35 13.31
C ARG A 152 -23.77 -10.51 12.59
N GLU A 153 -23.61 -11.71 13.14
CA GLU A 153 -24.16 -12.94 12.59
C GLU A 153 -25.70 -12.89 12.47
N ASP A 154 -26.39 -12.48 13.54
CA ASP A 154 -27.85 -12.38 13.58
C ASP A 154 -28.46 -11.42 12.55
N LEU A 155 -27.67 -10.45 12.07
CA LEU A 155 -28.08 -9.51 11.03
C LEU A 155 -27.63 -9.96 9.63
N ARG A 156 -26.48 -10.65 9.51
CA ARG A 156 -26.02 -11.24 8.25
C ARG A 156 -26.98 -12.31 7.74
N ASP A 157 -27.61 -13.06 8.65
CA ASP A 157 -28.65 -14.05 8.30
C ASP A 157 -29.88 -13.44 7.60
N LYS A 158 -30.05 -12.11 7.67
CA LYS A 158 -31.12 -11.36 6.99
C LYS A 158 -30.75 -10.96 5.56
N PHE A 159 -29.52 -11.24 5.11
CA PHE A 159 -29.08 -10.90 3.76
C PHE A 159 -29.79 -11.76 2.72
N THR A 160 -30.44 -11.09 1.76
CA THR A 160 -31.19 -11.75 0.67
C THR A 160 -30.69 -11.33 -0.72
N GLY A 161 -29.51 -10.70 -0.79
CA GLY A 161 -28.88 -10.34 -2.05
C GLY A 161 -28.40 -11.58 -2.80
N THR A 162 -28.51 -11.56 -4.12
CA THR A 162 -28.11 -12.67 -4.98
C THR A 162 -27.29 -12.18 -6.17
N PRO A 163 -26.37 -12.99 -6.72
CA PRO A 163 -25.68 -12.66 -7.96
C PRO A 163 -26.63 -12.30 -9.10
N GLU A 164 -27.76 -13.01 -9.22
CA GLU A 164 -28.76 -12.82 -10.28
C GLU A 164 -29.39 -11.43 -10.24
N LYS A 165 -29.62 -10.86 -9.05
CA LYS A 165 -30.18 -9.50 -8.91
C LYS A 165 -29.21 -8.44 -9.43
N VAL A 166 -27.92 -8.66 -9.20
CA VAL A 166 -26.86 -7.77 -9.68
C VAL A 166 -26.71 -7.92 -11.20
N VAL A 167 -26.70 -9.14 -11.73
CA VAL A 167 -26.69 -9.39 -13.17
C VAL A 167 -27.89 -8.71 -13.85
N GLN A 168 -29.08 -8.83 -13.28
CA GLN A 168 -30.27 -8.14 -13.79
C GLN A 168 -30.09 -6.62 -13.81
N LEU A 169 -29.63 -6.01 -12.71
CA LEU A 169 -29.33 -4.56 -12.68
C LEU A 169 -28.44 -4.14 -13.85
N PHE A 170 -27.30 -4.81 -14.04
CA PHE A 170 -26.37 -4.47 -15.13
C PHE A 170 -26.95 -4.76 -16.52
N THR A 171 -27.78 -5.79 -16.66
CA THR A 171 -28.50 -6.09 -17.91
C THR A 171 -29.45 -4.95 -18.25
N HIS A 172 -30.29 -4.51 -17.31
CA HIS A 172 -31.22 -3.40 -17.51
C HIS A 172 -30.51 -2.09 -17.83
N LEU A 173 -29.39 -1.79 -17.15
CA LEU A 173 -28.58 -0.62 -17.47
C LEU A 173 -27.99 -0.69 -18.89
N ALA A 174 -27.47 -1.85 -19.28
CA ALA A 174 -26.95 -2.04 -20.63
C ALA A 174 -28.04 -1.94 -21.69
N ASP A 175 -29.26 -2.41 -21.41
CA ASP A 175 -30.41 -2.30 -22.29
C ASP A 175 -30.79 -0.83 -22.50
N GLU A 176 -30.92 -0.06 -21.42
CA GLU A 176 -31.19 1.38 -21.48
C GLU A 176 -30.09 2.15 -22.25
N VAL A 177 -28.81 1.81 -22.05
CA VAL A 177 -27.71 2.39 -22.83
C VAL A 177 -27.92 2.14 -24.33
N ARG A 178 -28.25 0.91 -24.73
CA ARG A 178 -28.45 0.57 -26.16
C ARG A 178 -29.67 1.30 -26.74
N GLU A 179 -30.74 1.45 -25.98
CA GLU A 179 -31.92 2.22 -26.40
C GLU A 179 -31.55 3.70 -26.65
N ILE A 180 -30.79 4.31 -25.74
CA ILE A 180 -30.32 5.70 -25.88
C ILE A 180 -29.40 5.84 -27.10
N LEU A 181 -28.43 4.94 -27.26
CA LEU A 181 -27.52 4.95 -28.42
C LEU A 181 -28.29 4.83 -29.74
N ALA A 182 -29.27 3.92 -29.81
CA ALA A 182 -30.12 3.77 -30.99
C ALA A 182 -30.91 5.05 -31.28
N SER A 183 -31.43 5.73 -30.25
CA SER A 183 -32.15 7.00 -30.41
C SER A 183 -31.27 8.14 -30.93
N LEU A 184 -29.96 8.06 -30.67
CA LEU A 184 -28.94 9.00 -31.15
C LEU A 184 -28.37 8.61 -32.52
N GLY A 185 -28.78 7.47 -33.09
CA GLY A 185 -28.32 6.99 -34.39
C GLY A 185 -26.91 6.39 -34.38
N VAL A 186 -26.42 5.92 -33.23
CA VAL A 186 -25.07 5.35 -33.06
C VAL A 186 -25.15 3.87 -32.65
N SER A 187 -24.19 3.07 -33.13
CA SER A 187 -24.21 1.61 -32.95
C SER A 187 -23.47 1.11 -31.72
N SER A 188 -22.47 1.85 -31.23
CA SER A 188 -21.62 1.43 -30.11
C SER A 188 -21.35 2.56 -29.14
N LEU A 189 -21.14 2.21 -27.87
CA LEU A 189 -20.75 3.15 -26.83
C LEU A 189 -19.38 3.80 -27.13
N SER A 190 -18.48 3.05 -27.80
CA SER A 190 -17.19 3.58 -28.26
C SER A 190 -17.32 4.77 -29.20
N ASP A 191 -18.42 4.84 -29.96
CA ASP A 191 -18.62 5.85 -31.00
C ASP A 191 -19.02 7.21 -30.41
N VAL A 192 -19.43 7.23 -29.14
CA VAL A 192 -19.85 8.44 -28.41
C VAL A 192 -18.88 8.88 -27.33
N VAL A 193 -17.80 8.12 -27.06
CA VAL A 193 -16.83 8.52 -26.03
C VAL A 193 -16.23 9.88 -26.41
N GLY A 194 -16.22 10.85 -25.49
CA GLY A 194 -15.68 12.20 -25.75
C GLY A 194 -16.47 13.05 -26.76
N ARG A 195 -17.64 12.58 -27.25
CA ARG A 195 -18.52 13.34 -28.17
C ARG A 195 -19.40 14.34 -27.43
N THR A 196 -18.77 15.31 -26.78
CA THR A 196 -19.48 16.38 -26.06
C THR A 196 -20.33 17.26 -26.98
N ASP A 197 -20.09 17.25 -28.30
CA ASP A 197 -20.93 17.91 -29.30
C ASP A 197 -22.36 17.34 -29.37
N MET A 198 -22.59 16.14 -28.82
CA MET A 198 -23.93 15.53 -28.70
C MET A 198 -24.68 15.98 -27.43
N LEU A 199 -24.04 16.80 -26.59
CA LEU A 199 -24.62 17.36 -25.38
C LEU A 199 -24.89 18.86 -25.56
N ALA A 200 -26.07 19.30 -25.15
CA ALA A 200 -26.41 20.72 -25.09
C ALA A 200 -26.98 21.05 -23.71
N GLN A 201 -26.50 22.15 -23.13
CA GLN A 201 -27.12 22.72 -21.94
C GLN A 201 -28.51 23.25 -22.31
N VAL A 202 -29.51 22.87 -21.52
CA VAL A 202 -30.87 23.39 -21.66
C VAL A 202 -31.19 24.27 -20.46
N SER A 203 -31.50 25.54 -20.69
CA SER A 203 -32.03 26.42 -19.65
C SER A 203 -33.50 26.06 -19.39
N ARG A 204 -33.80 25.60 -18.18
CA ARG A 204 -35.17 25.27 -17.73
C ARG A 204 -35.48 25.82 -16.32
N GLY A 205 -34.71 26.81 -15.88
CA GLY A 205 -34.81 27.41 -14.54
C GLY A 205 -35.94 28.44 -14.39
N ASN A 206 -36.14 28.88 -13.14
CA ASN A 206 -36.93 30.07 -12.84
C ASN A 206 -36.15 31.29 -13.37
N ALA A 207 -36.82 32.22 -14.06
CA ALA A 207 -36.20 33.44 -14.62
C ALA A 207 -35.52 34.34 -13.56
N ALA A 208 -35.77 34.11 -12.27
CA ALA A 208 -35.11 34.79 -11.16
C ALA A 208 -33.75 34.17 -10.75
N LEU A 209 -33.31 33.09 -11.40
CA LEU A 209 -32.03 32.44 -11.16
C LEU A 209 -31.10 32.65 -12.34
N ASP A 210 -29.83 32.92 -12.06
CA ASP A 210 -28.78 32.91 -13.07
C ASP A 210 -28.52 31.48 -13.55
N ASP A 211 -28.38 31.31 -14.87
CA ASP A 211 -27.97 30.04 -15.45
C ASP A 211 -26.49 29.76 -15.14
N LEU A 212 -26.17 28.49 -14.89
CA LEU A 212 -24.79 28.03 -14.81
C LEU A 212 -24.14 28.08 -16.19
N ASP A 213 -22.83 28.30 -16.26
CA ASP A 213 -22.08 28.08 -17.50
C ASP A 213 -21.50 26.66 -17.52
N LEU A 214 -22.09 25.77 -18.35
CA LEU A 214 -21.57 24.41 -18.54
C LEU A 214 -20.56 24.31 -19.68
N ASN A 215 -20.24 25.42 -20.37
CA ASN A 215 -19.30 25.41 -21.49
C ASN A 215 -17.93 24.79 -21.14
N PRO A 216 -17.31 25.03 -19.96
CA PRO A 216 -16.04 24.39 -19.61
C PRO A 216 -16.06 22.86 -19.63
N ILE A 217 -17.22 22.24 -19.41
CA ILE A 217 -17.40 20.77 -19.42
C ILE A 217 -17.66 20.26 -20.85
N LEU A 218 -18.27 21.09 -21.70
CA LEU A 218 -18.70 20.73 -23.06
C LEU A 218 -17.65 21.01 -24.14
N VAL A 219 -16.67 21.88 -23.88
CA VAL A 219 -15.61 22.20 -24.85
C VAL A 219 -14.75 20.97 -25.15
N ARG A 220 -14.49 20.76 -26.45
CA ARG A 220 -13.54 19.76 -26.95
C ARG A 220 -12.15 20.39 -27.01
N ALA A 221 -11.15 19.70 -26.44
CA ALA A 221 -9.76 20.16 -26.44
C ALA A 221 -9.15 20.21 -27.85
N ASP A 222 -9.52 19.27 -28.71
CA ASP A 222 -9.15 19.24 -30.13
C ASP A 222 -10.28 18.52 -30.92
N ASN A 223 -10.73 19.14 -32.01
CA ASN A 223 -11.78 18.60 -32.87
C ASN A 223 -11.32 17.35 -33.66
N ASN A 224 -10.00 17.17 -33.80
CA ASN A 224 -9.38 16.01 -34.47
C ASN A 224 -8.81 14.99 -33.48
N ALA A 225 -8.82 15.26 -32.16
CA ALA A 225 -8.33 14.32 -31.16
C ALA A 225 -9.19 13.05 -31.13
N ARG A 226 -8.52 11.92 -30.86
CA ARG A 226 -9.19 10.62 -30.74
C ARG A 226 -10.17 10.65 -29.56
N HIS A 227 -11.35 10.13 -29.85
CA HIS A 227 -12.55 10.18 -29.01
C HIS A 227 -12.43 9.40 -27.69
N GLY A 228 -11.66 8.29 -27.66
CA GLY A 228 -11.49 7.44 -26.49
C GLY A 228 -10.14 6.69 -26.47
N SER A 229 -9.96 5.80 -25.51
CA SER A 229 -8.73 5.01 -25.40
C SER A 229 -8.65 3.96 -26.52
N SER A 230 -7.54 3.92 -27.27
CA SER A 230 -7.21 2.78 -28.16
C SER A 230 -6.36 1.73 -27.46
N PHE A 231 -6.17 1.87 -26.15
CA PHE A 231 -5.23 1.09 -25.38
C PHE A 231 -5.71 -0.35 -25.17
N THR A 232 -4.90 -1.31 -25.60
CA THR A 232 -5.10 -2.73 -25.32
C THR A 232 -3.90 -3.25 -24.53
N GLY A 233 -4.15 -4.02 -23.48
CA GLY A 233 -3.11 -4.54 -22.58
C GLY A 233 -2.75 -3.59 -21.43
N ARG A 234 -1.45 -3.34 -21.24
CA ARG A 234 -0.89 -2.53 -20.15
C ARG A 234 0.36 -1.74 -20.59
N ASN A 235 0.69 -0.71 -19.82
CA ASN A 235 1.83 0.16 -20.04
C ASN A 235 3.03 -0.56 -19.46
N GLU A 236 3.86 -1.14 -20.32
CA GLU A 236 5.02 -1.88 -19.86
C GLU A 236 6.02 -0.99 -19.12
N VAL A 237 6.71 -1.61 -18.17
CA VAL A 237 7.74 -0.99 -17.35
C VAL A 237 9.08 -1.69 -17.62
N PRO A 238 10.22 -0.98 -17.50
CA PRO A 238 11.52 -1.59 -17.70
C PRO A 238 11.79 -2.74 -16.72
N ASP A 239 12.52 -3.74 -17.19
CA ASP A 239 13.07 -4.77 -16.31
C ASP A 239 14.07 -4.20 -15.30
N THR A 240 14.33 -4.98 -14.25
CA THR A 240 15.37 -4.74 -13.24
C THR A 240 16.33 -5.92 -13.20
N LEU A 241 17.21 -5.97 -12.21
CA LEU A 241 18.13 -7.10 -11.96
C LEU A 241 17.39 -8.45 -11.90
N ASP A 242 16.13 -8.44 -11.48
CA ASP A 242 15.29 -9.64 -11.38
C ASP A 242 15.13 -10.40 -12.69
N ALA A 243 15.15 -9.75 -13.85
CA ALA A 243 15.07 -10.46 -15.13
C ALA A 243 16.26 -11.44 -15.29
N LEU A 244 17.45 -11.01 -14.84
CA LEU A 244 18.63 -11.86 -14.77
C LEU A 244 18.51 -12.87 -13.63
N MET A 245 18.07 -12.45 -12.44
CA MET A 245 17.94 -13.35 -11.28
C MET A 245 16.96 -14.50 -11.55
N VAL A 246 15.85 -14.26 -12.26
CA VAL A 246 14.87 -15.29 -12.64
C VAL A 246 15.50 -16.29 -13.60
N LYS A 247 16.28 -15.81 -14.58
CA LYS A 247 17.01 -16.67 -15.50
C LYS A 247 18.04 -17.53 -14.77
N ASP A 248 18.84 -16.93 -13.90
CA ASP A 248 19.89 -17.63 -13.17
C ASP A 248 19.32 -18.57 -12.10
N ALA A 249 18.18 -18.21 -11.49
CA ALA A 249 17.48 -19.03 -10.50
C ALA A 249 16.56 -20.09 -11.12
N HIS A 250 16.61 -20.33 -12.43
CA HIS A 250 15.69 -21.26 -13.12
C HIS A 250 15.62 -22.64 -12.45
N ALA A 251 16.76 -23.18 -11.99
CA ALA A 251 16.79 -24.47 -11.31
C ALA A 251 16.04 -24.47 -9.95
N ALA A 252 16.15 -23.38 -9.19
CA ALA A 252 15.40 -23.20 -7.95
C ALA A 252 13.90 -23.01 -8.22
N LEU A 253 13.58 -22.19 -9.22
CA LEU A 253 12.21 -21.93 -9.63
C LEU A 253 11.55 -23.15 -10.25
N GLU A 254 12.29 -24.11 -10.82
CA GLU A 254 11.72 -25.34 -11.37
C GLU A 254 11.59 -26.47 -10.34
N ARG A 255 12.66 -26.71 -9.57
CA ARG A 255 12.83 -27.92 -8.76
C ARG A 255 12.95 -27.67 -7.26
N GLY A 256 12.89 -26.42 -6.80
CA GLY A 256 13.12 -26.06 -5.41
C GLY A 256 14.57 -26.31 -4.95
N GLN A 257 15.53 -26.30 -5.87
CA GLN A 257 16.95 -26.47 -5.56
C GLN A 257 17.50 -25.23 -4.84
N ARG A 258 18.38 -25.46 -3.84
CA ARG A 258 19.08 -24.37 -3.17
C ARG A 258 20.07 -23.69 -4.12
N MET A 259 20.07 -22.37 -4.15
CA MET A 259 20.93 -21.56 -5.02
C MET A 259 21.49 -20.35 -4.27
N GLN A 260 22.73 -19.99 -4.64
CA GLN A 260 23.37 -18.75 -4.24
C GLN A 260 23.73 -17.94 -5.48
N LEU A 261 23.31 -16.69 -5.52
CA LEU A 261 23.58 -15.74 -6.59
C LEU A 261 24.33 -14.54 -6.03
N SER A 262 25.15 -13.88 -6.86
CA SER A 262 25.90 -12.70 -6.46
C SER A 262 25.93 -11.66 -7.57
N TYR A 263 25.60 -10.42 -7.23
CA TYR A 263 25.57 -9.30 -8.18
C TYR A 263 26.11 -8.01 -7.55
N ASN A 264 26.57 -7.09 -8.39
CA ASN A 264 26.77 -5.70 -7.98
C ASN A 264 25.47 -4.92 -8.23
N VAL A 265 25.18 -3.95 -7.36
CA VAL A 265 23.98 -3.13 -7.43
C VAL A 265 24.27 -1.64 -7.35
N GLU A 266 23.44 -0.87 -8.04
CA GLU A 266 23.43 0.60 -8.01
C GLU A 266 22.03 1.12 -7.70
N ASN A 267 21.95 2.37 -7.23
CA ASN A 267 20.69 2.98 -6.80
C ASN A 267 19.64 3.12 -7.91
N THR A 268 20.04 2.95 -9.17
CA THR A 268 19.18 2.94 -10.36
C THR A 268 18.37 1.66 -10.50
N GLN A 269 18.82 0.56 -9.88
CA GLN A 269 18.13 -0.73 -9.89
C GLN A 269 17.15 -0.79 -8.72
N ARG A 270 15.86 -0.78 -9.07
CA ARG A 270 14.74 -0.67 -8.13
C ARG A 270 13.99 -1.99 -8.04
N ALA A 271 13.26 -2.19 -6.95
CA ALA A 271 12.40 -3.37 -6.73
C ALA A 271 13.11 -4.72 -6.90
N ILE A 272 14.39 -4.80 -6.51
CA ILE A 272 15.18 -6.03 -6.61
C ILE A 272 14.59 -7.11 -5.70
N GLY A 273 14.33 -8.30 -6.23
CA GLY A 273 13.71 -9.45 -5.56
C GLY A 273 12.20 -9.53 -5.73
N THR A 274 11.54 -8.46 -6.18
CA THR A 274 10.08 -8.38 -6.29
C THR A 274 9.52 -9.29 -7.39
N ARG A 275 10.10 -9.26 -8.59
CA ARG A 275 9.67 -10.11 -9.70
C ARG A 275 10.05 -11.57 -9.43
N LEU A 276 11.21 -11.81 -8.84
CA LEU A 276 11.59 -13.16 -8.41
C LEU A 276 10.57 -13.74 -7.42
N SER A 277 10.07 -12.91 -6.50
CA SER A 277 9.01 -13.30 -5.55
C SER A 277 7.67 -13.58 -6.23
N SER A 278 7.36 -12.91 -7.34
CA SER A 278 6.21 -13.25 -8.20
C SER A 278 6.31 -14.69 -8.71
N HIS A 279 7.48 -15.07 -9.24
CA HIS A 279 7.72 -16.43 -9.76
C HIS A 279 7.64 -17.48 -8.65
N ILE A 280 8.23 -17.20 -7.48
CA ILE A 280 8.14 -18.10 -6.32
C ILE A 280 6.67 -18.29 -5.91
N THR A 281 5.95 -17.19 -5.73
CA THR A 281 4.56 -17.21 -5.26
C THR A 281 3.64 -17.95 -6.22
N ARG A 282 3.76 -17.69 -7.53
CA ARG A 282 2.90 -18.32 -8.55
C ARG A 282 3.08 -19.83 -8.62
N ARG A 283 4.26 -20.34 -8.25
CA ARG A 283 4.55 -21.77 -8.34
C ARG A 283 4.43 -22.50 -7.02
N PHE A 284 4.92 -21.91 -5.94
CA PHE A 284 5.04 -22.55 -4.63
C PHE A 284 4.15 -21.91 -3.56
N GLY A 285 3.45 -20.82 -3.87
CA GLY A 285 2.82 -19.99 -2.84
C GLY A 285 3.85 -19.21 -2.01
N MET A 286 3.38 -18.49 -1.00
CA MET A 286 4.23 -17.63 -0.17
C MET A 286 5.16 -18.40 0.78
N THR A 287 4.79 -19.62 1.16
CA THR A 287 5.47 -20.43 2.20
C THR A 287 5.94 -21.80 1.70
N GLY A 288 5.72 -22.15 0.43
CA GLY A 288 6.03 -23.48 -0.09
C GLY A 288 7.51 -23.76 -0.31
N LEU A 289 8.36 -22.72 -0.41
CA LEU A 289 9.81 -22.89 -0.39
C LEU A 289 10.35 -22.84 1.03
N LYS A 290 11.31 -23.72 1.33
CA LYS A 290 12.08 -23.64 2.57
C LYS A 290 12.85 -22.33 2.62
N GLU A 291 13.03 -21.79 3.82
CA GLU A 291 13.84 -20.58 4.02
C GLU A 291 15.22 -20.69 3.37
N GLU A 292 15.69 -19.56 2.84
CA GLU A 292 16.99 -19.42 2.19
C GLU A 292 17.23 -20.39 1.01
N THR A 293 16.16 -20.83 0.33
CA THR A 293 16.30 -21.64 -0.90
C THR A 293 17.01 -20.86 -1.99
N ILE A 294 16.68 -19.59 -2.19
CA ILE A 294 17.37 -18.69 -3.10
C ILE A 294 18.00 -17.58 -2.27
N SER A 295 19.33 -17.60 -2.14
CA SER A 295 20.07 -16.54 -1.46
C SER A 295 20.82 -15.69 -2.48
N VAL A 296 20.63 -14.37 -2.40
CA VAL A 296 21.17 -13.41 -3.34
C VAL A 296 22.04 -12.42 -2.57
N ARG A 297 23.32 -12.37 -2.89
CA ARG A 297 24.26 -11.38 -2.35
C ARG A 297 24.37 -10.22 -3.32
N LEU A 298 24.14 -9.02 -2.82
CA LEU A 298 24.18 -7.77 -3.57
C LEU A 298 25.29 -6.90 -2.97
N ARG A 299 26.15 -6.33 -3.81
CA ARG A 299 27.22 -5.42 -3.37
C ARG A 299 27.04 -4.05 -4.00
N GLY A 300 26.96 -3.00 -3.19
CA GLY A 300 26.72 -1.62 -3.63
C GLY A 300 25.50 -1.01 -2.96
N SER A 301 24.82 -0.10 -3.64
CA SER A 301 23.67 0.64 -3.12
C SER A 301 22.41 0.16 -3.80
N ALA A 302 21.45 -0.40 -3.06
CA ALA A 302 20.18 -0.80 -3.65
C ALA A 302 19.24 0.41 -3.84
N GLY A 303 18.56 0.48 -4.99
CA GLY A 303 17.51 1.47 -5.23
C GLY A 303 16.27 1.25 -4.36
N GLN A 304 15.25 2.08 -4.59
CA GLN A 304 13.98 2.01 -3.86
C GLN A 304 13.31 0.62 -3.97
N SER A 305 12.56 0.26 -2.92
CA SER A 305 11.74 -0.95 -2.87
C SER A 305 12.52 -2.27 -2.93
N LEU A 306 13.77 -2.30 -2.43
CA LEU A 306 14.54 -3.54 -2.28
C LEU A 306 13.73 -4.59 -1.50
N GLY A 307 13.56 -5.77 -2.09
CA GLY A 307 12.85 -6.89 -1.49
C GLY A 307 11.38 -6.62 -1.23
N ALA A 308 10.76 -5.68 -1.96
CA ALA A 308 9.33 -5.45 -1.84
C ALA A 308 8.55 -6.74 -2.15
N PHE A 309 7.61 -7.08 -1.27
CA PHE A 309 6.79 -8.29 -1.35
C PHE A 309 7.60 -9.60 -1.35
N ALA A 310 8.83 -9.60 -0.84
CA ALA A 310 9.65 -10.80 -0.81
C ALA A 310 9.04 -11.90 0.06
N VAL A 311 8.92 -13.09 -0.51
CA VAL A 311 8.28 -14.27 0.11
C VAL A 311 9.30 -15.25 0.70
N GLN A 312 8.80 -16.20 1.51
CA GLN A 312 9.64 -17.22 2.13
C GLN A 312 10.43 -17.99 1.08
N GLY A 313 11.70 -18.25 1.42
CA GLY A 313 12.67 -18.90 0.55
C GLY A 313 13.56 -17.95 -0.22
N LEU A 314 13.21 -16.66 -0.32
CA LEU A 314 14.11 -15.62 -0.81
C LEU A 314 14.88 -14.96 0.34
N LYS A 315 16.21 -14.93 0.22
CA LYS A 315 17.12 -14.20 1.10
C LYS A 315 17.93 -13.18 0.30
N LEU A 316 17.90 -11.91 0.70
CA LEU A 316 18.69 -10.83 0.11
C LEU A 316 19.73 -10.33 1.12
N GLU A 317 21.02 -10.54 0.84
CA GLU A 317 22.15 -9.97 1.61
C GLU A 317 22.72 -8.77 0.86
N VAL A 318 22.56 -7.56 1.38
CA VAL A 318 23.20 -6.35 0.83
C VAL A 318 24.45 -6.01 1.62
N ILE A 319 25.58 -5.95 0.92
CA ILE A 319 26.86 -5.45 1.43
C ILE A 319 27.08 -4.06 0.85
N GLY A 320 26.65 -3.05 1.60
CA GLY A 320 26.56 -1.66 1.20
C GLY A 320 25.40 -0.97 1.95
N ASP A 321 24.51 -0.31 1.20
CA ASP A 321 23.36 0.44 1.72
C ASP A 321 22.13 0.27 0.81
N ALA A 322 20.99 0.82 1.24
CA ALA A 322 19.75 0.82 0.46
C ALA A 322 18.95 2.12 0.63
N ASN A 323 18.17 2.47 -0.39
CA ASN A 323 17.26 3.61 -0.35
C ASN A 323 15.94 3.26 0.37
N ASP A 324 14.90 4.07 0.18
CA ASP A 324 13.60 3.92 0.83
C ASP A 324 12.89 2.59 0.49
N TYR A 325 11.92 2.24 1.34
CA TYR A 325 10.96 1.15 1.11
C TYR A 325 11.56 -0.26 1.13
N VAL A 326 12.71 -0.46 1.79
CA VAL A 326 13.26 -1.81 2.00
C VAL A 326 12.21 -2.70 2.68
N GLY A 327 11.96 -3.87 2.10
CA GLY A 327 10.97 -4.81 2.62
C GLY A 327 9.54 -4.26 2.64
N LYS A 328 9.20 -3.29 1.78
CA LYS A 328 7.81 -2.86 1.58
C LYS A 328 6.90 -4.06 1.34
N GLY A 329 5.88 -4.23 2.17
CA GLY A 329 4.99 -5.39 2.12
C GLY A 329 5.70 -6.74 2.25
N LEU A 330 6.80 -6.84 3.02
CA LEU A 330 7.53 -8.09 3.22
C LEU A 330 6.58 -9.24 3.61
N SER A 331 6.76 -10.40 2.99
CA SER A 331 5.79 -11.50 3.00
C SER A 331 6.45 -12.86 3.27
N GLY A 332 7.44 -12.88 4.16
CA GLY A 332 8.15 -14.10 4.58
C GLY A 332 9.61 -14.18 4.13
N GLY A 333 10.06 -13.27 3.26
CA GLY A 333 11.47 -13.18 2.85
C GLY A 333 12.39 -12.74 3.98
N LEU A 334 13.70 -12.96 3.79
CA LEU A 334 14.76 -12.50 4.69
C LEU A 334 15.60 -11.43 3.99
N ILE A 335 15.75 -10.27 4.60
CA ILE A 335 16.61 -9.20 4.11
C ILE A 335 17.65 -8.89 5.19
N SER A 336 18.93 -8.87 4.81
CA SER A 336 20.01 -8.46 5.70
C SER A 336 20.90 -7.43 5.02
N ILE A 337 21.19 -6.31 5.71
CA ILE A 337 21.96 -5.20 5.17
C ILE A 337 23.09 -4.83 6.13
N ARG A 338 24.30 -4.70 5.61
CA ARG A 338 25.47 -4.26 6.37
C ARG A 338 26.44 -3.50 5.49
N LYS A 339 27.21 -2.61 6.10
CA LYS A 339 28.30 -1.92 5.40
C LYS A 339 29.36 -2.87 4.84
N LEU A 340 30.15 -2.37 3.89
CA LEU A 340 31.39 -3.00 3.45
C LEU A 340 32.39 -3.12 4.62
N SER A 341 33.10 -4.24 4.72
CA SER A 341 34.08 -4.46 5.79
C SER A 341 35.24 -3.46 5.81
N ILE A 342 35.55 -2.84 4.66
CA ILE A 342 36.58 -1.80 4.55
C ILE A 342 36.08 -0.40 4.95
N SER A 343 34.76 -0.21 5.08
CA SER A 343 34.20 1.09 5.44
C SER A 343 34.57 1.43 6.88
N PRO A 344 35.12 2.63 7.16
CA PRO A 344 35.48 3.05 8.52
C PRO A 344 34.26 3.47 9.36
N LEU A 345 33.08 3.61 8.74
CA LEU A 345 31.87 4.11 9.41
C LEU A 345 31.45 3.21 10.57
N VAL A 346 31.00 3.83 11.66
CA VAL A 346 30.40 3.12 12.79
C VAL A 346 28.92 2.88 12.48
N PRO A 347 28.48 1.62 12.27
CA PRO A 347 27.13 1.30 11.81
C PRO A 347 26.01 2.02 12.57
N ASN A 348 25.99 1.93 13.90
CA ASN A 348 24.96 2.50 14.77
C ASN A 348 24.96 4.04 14.85
N GLU A 349 25.91 4.72 14.19
CA GLU A 349 26.01 6.19 14.09
C GLU A 349 25.73 6.70 12.67
N ASN A 350 25.42 5.80 11.73
CA ASN A 350 25.28 6.15 10.32
C ASN A 350 24.02 5.52 9.72
N THR A 351 23.34 6.26 8.86
CA THR A 351 22.21 5.75 8.08
C THR A 351 22.67 4.68 7.09
N ILE A 352 21.94 3.57 7.04
CA ILE A 352 22.18 2.47 6.08
C ILE A 352 20.94 2.16 5.22
N ILE A 353 19.75 2.53 5.69
CA ILE A 353 18.49 2.39 4.95
C ILE A 353 17.69 3.69 5.05
N GLY A 354 16.99 4.05 3.96
CA GLY A 354 16.06 5.18 3.90
C GLY A 354 14.76 5.00 4.71
N ASN A 355 13.69 5.62 4.23
CA ASN A 355 12.41 5.81 4.91
C ASN A 355 11.39 4.69 4.62
N THR A 356 10.32 4.64 5.42
CA THR A 356 9.12 3.81 5.18
C THR A 356 9.46 2.32 4.97
N VAL A 357 10.47 1.87 5.71
CA VAL A 357 10.95 0.48 5.69
C VAL A 357 9.90 -0.44 6.32
N LEU A 358 9.71 -1.63 5.75
CA LEU A 358 8.70 -2.61 6.18
C LEU A 358 7.25 -2.10 6.12
N TYR A 359 6.97 -1.13 5.27
CA TYR A 359 5.62 -0.58 5.14
C TYR A 359 4.59 -1.68 4.87
N GLY A 360 3.66 -1.87 5.82
CA GLY A 360 2.58 -2.85 5.69
C GLY A 360 3.03 -4.31 5.68
N ALA A 361 4.26 -4.63 6.12
CA ALA A 361 4.78 -5.99 6.07
C ALA A 361 3.90 -6.98 6.84
N THR A 362 3.74 -8.21 6.33
CA THR A 362 2.83 -9.23 6.90
C THR A 362 3.52 -10.57 7.25
N ALA A 363 4.80 -10.74 6.94
CA ALA A 363 5.68 -11.78 7.50
C ALA A 363 7.15 -11.51 7.10
N GLY A 364 8.08 -12.31 7.61
CA GLY A 364 9.49 -12.28 7.21
C GLY A 364 10.36 -11.49 8.18
N SER A 365 11.64 -11.33 7.82
CA SER A 365 12.63 -10.73 8.73
C SER A 365 13.61 -9.78 8.05
N LEU A 366 13.88 -8.65 8.70
CA LEU A 366 14.87 -7.64 8.30
C LEU A 366 15.95 -7.48 9.37
N TYR A 367 17.22 -7.51 8.96
CA TYR A 367 18.35 -7.27 9.86
C TYR A 367 19.28 -6.22 9.23
N ALA A 368 19.39 -5.03 9.83
CA ALA A 368 20.19 -3.94 9.28
C ALA A 368 21.21 -3.42 10.27
N ALA A 369 22.51 -3.57 9.96
CA ALA A 369 23.57 -2.99 10.77
C ALA A 369 23.75 -1.50 10.44
N GLY A 370 22.87 -0.68 11.01
CA GLY A 370 22.94 0.77 10.98
C GLY A 370 21.59 1.44 11.22
N GLN A 371 21.56 2.78 11.11
CA GLN A 371 20.36 3.57 11.33
C GLN A 371 19.42 3.53 10.13
N VAL A 372 18.12 3.58 10.40
CA VAL A 372 17.05 3.65 9.40
C VAL A 372 16.43 5.04 9.42
N GLY A 373 15.91 5.49 8.28
CA GLY A 373 15.20 6.77 8.17
C GLY A 373 13.87 6.82 8.94
N GLU A 374 13.02 7.76 8.54
CA GLU A 374 11.72 8.00 9.15
C GLU A 374 10.72 6.88 8.84
N ARG A 375 9.70 6.73 9.70
CA ARG A 375 8.59 5.78 9.50
C ARG A 375 9.03 4.33 9.32
N PHE A 376 10.12 3.95 10.00
CA PHE A 376 10.51 2.57 10.10
C PHE A 376 9.37 1.71 10.67
N ALA A 377 9.08 0.58 10.04
CA ALA A 377 8.02 -0.35 10.43
C ALA A 377 6.61 0.25 10.47
N VAL A 378 6.36 1.32 9.69
CA VAL A 378 5.02 1.91 9.57
C VAL A 378 4.02 0.86 9.07
N ARG A 379 2.92 0.67 9.81
CA ARG A 379 1.92 -0.38 9.54
C ARG A 379 2.46 -1.81 9.49
N ASN A 380 3.59 -2.11 10.12
CA ASN A 380 4.06 -3.49 10.24
C ASN A 380 2.97 -4.35 10.91
N SER A 381 2.67 -5.50 10.31
CA SER A 381 1.57 -6.38 10.68
C SER A 381 2.03 -7.82 10.87
N GLY A 382 3.34 -8.07 11.00
CA GLY A 382 3.84 -9.43 11.24
C GLY A 382 5.33 -9.66 10.99
N ALA A 383 6.07 -8.69 10.45
CA ALA A 383 7.50 -8.86 10.22
C ALA A 383 8.33 -8.68 11.50
N THR A 384 9.47 -9.37 11.53
CA THR A 384 10.49 -9.23 12.58
C THR A 384 11.63 -8.35 12.09
N ALA A 385 12.13 -7.44 12.91
CA ALA A 385 13.22 -6.56 12.50
C ALA A 385 14.24 -6.30 13.62
N VAL A 386 15.52 -6.21 13.27
CA VAL A 386 16.58 -5.70 14.15
C VAL A 386 17.38 -4.64 13.39
N ILE A 387 17.43 -3.44 13.95
CA ILE A 387 18.12 -2.26 13.39
C ILE A 387 18.91 -1.53 14.48
N GLU A 388 19.74 -0.56 14.12
CA GLU A 388 20.67 0.11 15.07
C GLU A 388 20.34 1.58 15.34
N GLY A 389 19.09 1.97 15.09
CA GLY A 389 18.55 3.30 15.33
C GLY A 389 17.51 3.65 14.26
N CYS A 390 16.58 4.55 14.56
CA CYS A 390 15.62 5.01 13.55
C CYS A 390 15.28 6.50 13.69
N GLY A 391 14.81 7.08 12.58
CA GLY A 391 14.26 8.42 12.54
C GLY A 391 12.92 8.55 13.27
N SER A 392 12.20 9.64 12.96
CA SER A 392 10.89 9.95 13.55
C SER A 392 9.82 8.95 13.14
N ASN A 393 8.74 8.86 13.92
CA ASN A 393 7.54 8.06 13.62
C ASN A 393 7.84 6.55 13.45
N GLY A 394 8.82 6.01 14.16
CA GLY A 394 9.09 4.57 14.17
C GLY A 394 7.89 3.78 14.73
N CYS A 395 7.58 2.63 14.13
CA CYS A 395 6.45 1.76 14.46
C CYS A 395 5.06 2.43 14.40
N GLU A 396 4.92 3.55 13.69
CA GLU A 396 3.63 4.23 13.48
C GLU A 396 2.59 3.26 12.88
N TYR A 397 1.41 3.16 13.49
CA TYR A 397 0.32 2.25 13.07
C TYR A 397 0.68 0.76 13.01
N MET A 398 1.73 0.30 13.71
CA MET A 398 2.07 -1.12 13.76
C MET A 398 0.95 -1.93 14.45
N THR A 399 0.59 -3.07 13.87
CA THR A 399 -0.50 -3.96 14.32
C THR A 399 -0.02 -5.38 14.63
N GLY A 400 1.25 -5.70 14.36
CA GLY A 400 1.83 -7.01 14.61
C GLY A 400 3.31 -7.08 14.24
N GLY A 401 3.99 -8.14 14.69
CA GLY A 401 5.42 -8.34 14.49
C GLY A 401 6.26 -7.98 15.71
N ARG A 402 7.59 -8.08 15.55
CA ARG A 402 8.57 -7.86 16.62
C ARG A 402 9.71 -6.98 16.12
N VAL A 403 9.98 -5.89 16.80
CA VAL A 403 11.00 -4.93 16.39
C VAL A 403 12.05 -4.76 17.47
N VAL A 404 13.33 -4.73 17.11
CA VAL A 404 14.44 -4.43 18.03
C VAL A 404 15.23 -3.25 17.46
N ILE A 405 15.49 -2.24 18.28
CA ILE A 405 16.23 -1.04 17.89
C ILE A 405 17.40 -0.85 18.87
N LEU A 406 18.62 -0.96 18.36
CA LEU A 406 19.86 -0.96 19.15
C LEU A 406 20.50 0.44 19.26
N GLY A 407 19.68 1.48 19.33
CA GLY A 407 20.18 2.86 19.31
C GLY A 407 19.07 3.89 19.40
N GLU A 408 19.41 5.13 19.07
CA GLU A 408 18.49 6.25 19.17
C GLU A 408 17.27 6.09 18.25
N VAL A 409 16.13 6.52 18.78
CA VAL A 409 14.82 6.53 18.12
C VAL A 409 14.36 7.98 18.00
N GLY A 410 13.79 8.40 16.88
CA GLY A 410 13.25 9.75 16.71
C GLY A 410 11.91 9.99 17.41
N ASN A 411 11.40 11.21 17.35
CA ASN A 411 10.14 11.60 17.99
C ASN A 411 8.92 10.84 17.47
N ASN A 412 7.87 10.79 18.29
CA ASN A 412 6.56 10.21 17.98
C ASN A 412 6.62 8.71 17.71
N PHE A 413 7.47 7.99 18.44
CA PHE A 413 7.56 6.54 18.33
C PHE A 413 6.24 5.88 18.75
N GLY A 414 5.78 4.93 17.94
CA GLY A 414 4.62 4.08 18.24
C GLY A 414 3.26 4.77 18.17
N ALA A 415 3.16 5.94 17.53
CA ALA A 415 1.87 6.61 17.34
C ALA A 415 0.87 5.70 16.60
N GLY A 416 -0.29 5.47 17.22
CA GLY A 416 -1.33 4.57 16.69
C GLY A 416 -0.93 3.10 16.61
N MET A 417 0.15 2.68 17.29
CA MET A 417 0.56 1.28 17.37
C MET A 417 -0.44 0.51 18.25
N THR A 418 -1.13 -0.46 17.65
CA THR A 418 -2.23 -1.21 18.28
C THR A 418 -1.93 -2.70 18.41
N GLY A 419 -0.79 -3.17 17.89
CA GLY A 419 -0.35 -4.55 18.10
C GLY A 419 1.12 -4.80 17.78
N GLY A 420 1.60 -5.99 18.16
CA GLY A 420 3.02 -6.34 18.13
C GLY A 420 3.80 -5.83 19.34
N MET A 421 5.12 -5.80 19.25
CA MET A 421 6.00 -5.33 20.34
C MET A 421 7.32 -4.79 19.79
N ALA A 422 7.96 -3.93 20.59
CA ALA A 422 9.30 -3.43 20.30
C ALA A 422 10.23 -3.51 21.51
N PHE A 423 11.52 -3.76 21.26
CA PHE A 423 12.59 -3.70 22.24
C PHE A 423 13.56 -2.57 21.87
N ILE A 424 13.71 -1.58 22.74
CA ILE A 424 14.49 -0.38 22.46
C ILE A 424 15.66 -0.29 23.42
N TYR A 425 16.89 -0.35 22.90
CA TYR A 425 18.10 -0.15 23.68
C TYR A 425 18.33 1.35 23.91
N ASP A 426 18.14 1.82 25.14
CA ASP A 426 18.21 3.24 25.51
C ASP A 426 19.25 3.47 26.61
N GLU A 427 20.51 3.51 26.22
CA GLU A 427 21.63 3.76 27.14
C GLU A 427 21.63 5.19 27.70
N LYS A 428 21.03 6.15 26.98
CA LYS A 428 21.00 7.57 27.37
C LYS A 428 19.77 7.96 28.19
N GLY A 429 18.78 7.08 28.33
CA GLY A 429 17.55 7.36 29.07
C GLY A 429 16.65 8.41 28.41
N SER A 430 16.61 8.44 27.07
CA SER A 430 15.89 9.47 26.30
C SER A 430 14.65 8.95 25.56
N PHE A 431 14.39 7.64 25.59
CA PHE A 431 13.34 7.03 24.78
C PHE A 431 11.92 7.40 25.25
N GLU A 432 11.71 7.49 26.56
CA GLU A 432 10.40 7.81 27.14
C GLU A 432 9.86 9.15 26.61
N ASP A 433 10.70 10.18 26.56
CA ASP A 433 10.35 11.52 26.04
C ASP A 433 10.04 11.54 24.53
N ARG A 434 10.48 10.53 23.78
CA ARG A 434 10.28 10.42 22.32
C ARG A 434 9.11 9.52 21.93
N THR A 435 8.52 8.84 22.92
CA THR A 435 7.41 7.91 22.72
C THR A 435 6.07 8.66 22.66
N ASN A 436 5.16 8.19 21.81
CA ASN A 436 3.77 8.62 21.87
C ASN A 436 3.01 7.74 22.89
N PRO A 437 2.57 8.29 24.03
CA PRO A 437 2.02 7.49 25.12
C PRO A 437 0.55 7.08 24.92
N GLU A 438 -0.12 7.52 23.85
CA GLU A 438 -1.59 7.36 23.70
C GLU A 438 -2.07 5.90 23.76
N THR A 439 -1.27 4.97 23.25
CA THR A 439 -1.65 3.56 23.05
C THR A 439 -0.62 2.56 23.55
N LEU A 440 0.42 3.03 24.25
CA LEU A 440 1.60 2.24 24.59
C LEU A 440 1.85 2.17 26.10
N GLU A 441 2.22 0.98 26.56
CA GLU A 441 2.79 0.75 27.88
C GLU A 441 4.29 0.42 27.76
N LEU A 442 5.08 0.99 28.66
CA LEU A 442 6.54 0.85 28.70
C LEU A 442 6.97 0.02 29.90
N PHE A 443 7.66 -1.09 29.64
CA PHE A 443 8.22 -1.96 30.67
C PHE A 443 9.73 -2.09 30.53
N ARG A 444 10.40 -2.54 31.59
CA ARG A 444 11.72 -3.15 31.44
C ARG A 444 11.56 -4.61 31.00
N VAL A 445 12.63 -5.19 30.48
CA VAL A 445 12.62 -6.62 30.11
C VAL A 445 12.82 -7.44 31.39
N GLU A 446 11.72 -7.79 32.05
CA GLU A 446 11.75 -8.45 33.37
C GLU A 446 11.66 -9.98 33.29
N THR A 447 10.87 -10.52 32.37
CA THR A 447 10.66 -11.96 32.28
C THR A 447 11.79 -12.65 31.51
N GLU A 448 12.18 -13.84 31.95
CA GLU A 448 13.17 -14.67 31.26
C GLU A 448 12.77 -15.00 29.81
N TYR A 449 11.47 -15.20 29.55
CA TYR A 449 10.96 -15.48 28.20
C TYR A 449 11.29 -14.35 27.22
N TRP A 450 10.90 -13.11 27.54
CA TRP A 450 11.17 -11.96 26.68
C TRP A 450 12.66 -11.63 26.58
N ALA A 451 13.43 -11.85 27.65
CA ALA A 451 14.88 -11.71 27.63
C ALA A 451 15.52 -12.70 26.64
N ASN A 452 15.09 -13.96 26.63
CA ASN A 452 15.58 -14.98 25.71
C ASN A 452 15.15 -14.75 24.26
N GLU A 453 13.92 -14.27 24.03
CA GLU A 453 13.45 -13.88 22.70
C GLU A 453 14.30 -12.74 22.13
N LEU A 454 14.52 -11.67 22.92
CA LEU A 454 15.39 -10.57 22.55
C LEU A 454 16.81 -11.06 22.24
N LYS A 455 17.39 -11.87 23.12
CA LYS A 455 18.74 -12.45 22.93
C LYS A 455 18.84 -13.22 21.62
N THR A 456 17.85 -14.05 21.29
CA THR A 456 17.78 -14.82 20.03
C THR A 456 17.76 -13.90 18.81
N LEU A 457 17.00 -12.80 18.86
CA LEU A 457 16.95 -11.81 17.79
C LEU A 457 18.31 -11.12 17.59
N LEU A 458 19.00 -10.78 18.68
CA LEU A 458 20.34 -10.19 18.63
C LEU A 458 21.38 -11.16 18.08
N GLU A 459 21.35 -12.43 18.49
CA GLU A 459 22.27 -13.46 17.99
C GLU A 459 22.10 -13.65 16.47
N LYS A 460 20.85 -13.69 16.00
CA LYS A 460 20.55 -13.75 14.56
C LYS A 460 21.00 -12.47 13.83
N HIS A 461 20.84 -11.30 14.46
CA HIS A 461 21.36 -10.05 13.92
C HIS A 461 22.88 -10.06 13.75
N VAL A 462 23.63 -10.51 14.76
CA VAL A 462 25.08 -10.65 14.68
C VAL A 462 25.48 -11.65 13.59
N ALA A 463 24.82 -12.80 13.51
CA ALA A 463 25.11 -13.82 12.51
C ALA A 463 24.93 -13.31 11.07
N LEU A 464 23.90 -12.51 10.82
CA LEU A 464 23.55 -12.00 9.49
C LEU A 464 24.31 -10.72 9.11
N THR A 465 24.57 -9.84 10.08
CA THR A 465 25.07 -8.48 9.81
C THR A 465 26.49 -8.23 10.30
N LYS A 466 27.02 -9.09 11.18
CA LYS A 466 28.28 -8.89 11.90
C LYS A 466 28.29 -7.60 12.71
N SER A 467 27.14 -7.21 13.25
CA SER A 467 26.96 -6.01 14.08
C SER A 467 27.87 -6.02 15.31
N ALA A 468 28.66 -4.96 15.46
CA ALA A 468 29.55 -4.78 16.60
C ALA A 468 28.79 -4.42 17.88
N ILE A 469 27.74 -3.57 17.77
CA ILE A 469 26.94 -3.16 18.92
C ILE A 469 26.14 -4.32 19.50
N ALA A 470 25.53 -5.15 18.64
CA ALA A 470 24.79 -6.33 19.10
C ALA A 470 25.72 -7.37 19.73
N ALA A 471 26.90 -7.59 19.15
CA ALA A 471 27.91 -8.47 19.73
C ALA A 471 28.38 -7.98 21.12
N ARG A 472 28.56 -6.66 21.28
CA ARG A 472 28.90 -6.04 22.57
C ARG A 472 27.79 -6.24 23.60
N ILE A 473 26.54 -5.95 23.23
CA ILE A 473 25.36 -6.15 24.09
C ILE A 473 25.26 -7.61 24.56
N LEU A 474 25.45 -8.57 23.64
CA LEU A 474 25.44 -10.00 23.98
C LEU A 474 26.60 -10.40 24.90
N SER A 475 27.78 -9.79 24.74
CA SER A 475 28.94 -10.08 25.60
C SER A 475 28.81 -9.52 27.01
N ASP A 476 28.06 -8.43 27.20
CA ASP A 476 27.81 -7.76 28.48
C ASP A 476 26.31 -7.74 28.81
N TRP A 477 25.67 -8.91 28.61
CA TRP A 477 24.21 -9.05 28.62
C TRP A 477 23.56 -8.57 29.91
N GLU A 478 24.09 -9.00 31.06
CA GLU A 478 23.55 -8.65 32.38
C GLU A 478 23.54 -7.14 32.65
N ARG A 479 24.53 -6.42 32.12
CA ARG A 479 24.58 -4.95 32.24
C ARG A 479 23.77 -4.23 31.18
N SER A 480 23.62 -4.85 30.00
CA SER A 480 22.92 -4.25 28.87
C SER A 480 21.41 -4.40 28.98
N LEU A 481 20.92 -5.52 29.54
CA LEU A 481 19.49 -5.85 29.61
C LEU A 481 18.64 -4.76 30.31
N PRO A 482 19.06 -4.17 31.45
CA PRO A 482 18.30 -3.10 32.11
C PRO A 482 18.12 -1.83 31.26
N HIS A 483 18.95 -1.63 30.23
CA HIS A 483 18.82 -0.49 29.31
C HIS A 483 17.79 -0.71 28.20
N PHE A 484 17.22 -1.92 28.09
CA PHE A 484 16.12 -2.15 27.16
C PHE A 484 14.78 -1.70 27.74
N TRP A 485 14.00 -1.05 26.90
CA TRP A 485 12.56 -0.90 27.05
C TRP A 485 11.84 -2.00 26.27
N HIS A 486 10.83 -2.61 26.88
CA HIS A 486 9.85 -3.49 26.25
C HIS A 486 8.56 -2.69 26.05
N VAL A 487 8.29 -2.34 24.80
CA VAL A 487 7.16 -1.49 24.39
C VAL A 487 6.04 -2.38 23.90
N VAL A 488 4.87 -2.28 24.54
CA VAL A 488 3.71 -3.12 24.24
C VAL A 488 2.46 -2.25 24.16
N PRO A 489 1.62 -2.40 23.12
CA PRO A 489 0.35 -1.68 23.04
C PRO A 489 -0.63 -2.10 24.13
N SER A 490 -1.34 -1.14 24.71
CA SER A 490 -2.26 -1.40 25.82
C SER A 490 -3.35 -2.42 25.45
N GLU A 491 -3.85 -2.39 24.21
CA GLU A 491 -4.91 -3.28 23.73
C GLU A 491 -4.52 -4.76 23.65
N VAL A 492 -3.23 -5.08 23.54
CA VAL A 492 -2.77 -6.47 23.39
C VAL A 492 -2.27 -7.10 24.69
N LEU A 493 -2.12 -6.34 25.77
CA LEU A 493 -1.52 -6.82 27.03
C LEU A 493 -2.23 -8.05 27.59
N ASP A 494 -3.57 -8.00 27.66
CA ASP A 494 -4.39 -9.06 28.26
C ASP A 494 -4.48 -10.32 27.39
N ILE A 495 -4.04 -10.24 26.13
CA ILE A 495 -4.07 -11.36 25.18
C ILE A 495 -2.67 -11.88 24.84
N LEU A 496 -1.62 -11.35 25.48
CA LEU A 496 -0.27 -11.86 25.30
C LEU A 496 -0.15 -13.28 25.87
N PRO A 497 0.43 -14.24 25.11
CA PRO A 497 0.65 -15.60 25.62
C PRO A 497 1.61 -15.67 26.81
N HIS A 498 2.51 -14.68 26.94
CA HIS A 498 3.49 -14.58 28.01
C HIS A 498 3.43 -13.18 28.63
N GLY A 499 3.27 -13.12 29.96
CA GLY A 499 3.22 -11.86 30.70
C GLY A 499 4.48 -11.02 30.52
N VAL A 500 4.35 -9.70 30.71
CA VAL A 500 5.45 -8.75 30.53
C VAL A 500 6.13 -8.35 31.84
N LYS A 501 5.48 -8.60 32.98
CA LYS A 501 6.00 -8.37 34.33
C LYS A 501 6.46 -9.67 34.96
N ALA A 502 7.45 -9.60 35.83
CA ALA A 502 7.74 -10.71 36.74
C ALA A 502 6.54 -10.92 37.70
N ASP A 503 6.14 -12.17 37.92
CA ASP A 503 5.14 -12.47 38.96
C ASP A 503 5.76 -12.15 40.33
N ASP A 504 5.23 -11.13 41.03
CA ASP A 504 5.64 -10.75 42.39
C ASP A 504 5.43 -11.89 43.44
N ASN A 505 4.81 -13.00 43.05
CA ASN A 505 4.40 -14.09 43.94
C ASN A 505 5.36 -15.29 44.06
N GLN A 506 6.59 -15.20 43.56
CA GLN A 506 7.60 -16.26 43.82
C GLN A 506 8.57 -15.96 44.97
N ALA A 507 8.42 -14.83 45.68
CA ALA A 507 9.30 -14.45 46.80
C ALA A 507 8.78 -14.82 48.20
N GLU A 508 7.57 -15.39 48.35
CA GLU A 508 7.03 -15.82 49.66
C GLU A 508 7.04 -17.34 49.92
N THR A 509 7.60 -18.16 49.02
CA THR A 509 7.84 -19.58 49.29
C THR A 509 9.21 -20.04 48.77
N ALA A 510 10.26 -19.75 49.52
CA ALA A 510 11.48 -20.55 49.60
C ALA A 510 12.14 -20.39 50.98
#